data_AF-A0A6P1DXH4-F1
#
_entry.id   AF-A0A6P1DXH4-F1
#
_cell.length_a   1.000
_cell.length_b   1.000
_cell.length_c   1.000
_cell.angle_alpha   90.00
_cell.angle_beta   90.00
_cell.angle_gamma   90.00
#
_symmetry.space_group_name_H-M   'P 1'
#
loop_
_entity.id
_entity.type
_entity.pdbx_description
1 polymer ?
#
loop_
_entity_poly.entity_id
_entity_poly.type
_entity_poly.pdbx_seq_one_letter_code
_entity_poly.pdbx_strand_id
1 'polypeptide(L)'
;MPHPALATQRAAKPRELLEATCTQLKQVQQMVANARLKDCDKIGVRVGRGINKYKMAKHLVLDIATEHFAFHIDEDKVAEEAALDGRDVIRTPLHVEQVGSADAVRHDKDPSHVESAFRTLKSADLQIRPIDHHTEERVRAHLFLCMLADYVRWHMSEAWRALLFADEDQHAWPSATRWHRRRAPRAPSRRRPARSAPMAPRSIAFAPY
;
A
#
# COMPACT_ATOMS: atom_id res chain seq x y z
N MET A 1 -10.31 5.81 -21.71
CA MET A 1 -11.47 6.04 -20.81
C MET A 1 -11.54 4.88 -19.82
N PRO A 2 -11.66 5.12 -18.50
CA PRO A 2 -11.80 4.03 -17.53
C PRO A 2 -13.14 3.30 -17.74
N HIS A 3 -13.15 1.98 -17.52
CA HIS A 3 -14.35 1.15 -17.63
C HIS A 3 -15.39 1.58 -16.57
N PRO A 4 -16.63 1.98 -16.94
CA PRO A 4 -17.59 2.64 -16.04
C PRO A 4 -17.97 1.80 -14.82
N ALA A 5 -18.12 0.47 -14.98
CA ALA A 5 -18.41 -0.43 -13.85
C ALA A 5 -17.31 -0.47 -12.77
N LEU A 6 -16.03 -0.27 -13.15
CA LEU A 6 -14.93 -0.23 -12.20
C LEU A 6 -14.86 1.10 -11.46
N ALA A 7 -15.31 2.20 -12.07
CA ALA A 7 -15.42 3.50 -11.41
C ALA A 7 -16.48 3.47 -10.30
N THR A 8 -17.65 2.87 -10.55
CA THR A 8 -18.73 2.72 -9.56
C THR A 8 -18.31 1.85 -8.37
N GLN A 9 -17.60 0.73 -8.61
CA GLN A 9 -17.07 -0.11 -7.53
C GLN A 9 -15.96 0.56 -6.72
N ARG A 10 -15.17 1.44 -7.34
CA ARG A 10 -14.10 2.20 -6.64
C ARG A 10 -14.68 3.26 -5.72
N ALA A 11 -15.75 3.96 -6.13
CA ALA A 11 -16.39 5.00 -5.32
C ALA A 11 -17.23 4.46 -4.14
N ALA A 12 -17.82 3.26 -4.26
CA ALA A 12 -18.67 2.66 -3.21
C ALA A 12 -17.89 2.33 -1.93
N LYS A 13 -16.65 1.87 -2.09
CA LYS A 13 -15.85 1.30 -1.01
C LYS A 13 -15.31 2.32 0.01
N PRO A 14 -14.84 3.52 -0.40
CA PRO A 14 -14.53 4.60 0.55
C PRO A 14 -15.74 5.00 1.39
N ARG A 15 -16.94 5.11 0.78
CA ARG A 15 -18.19 5.42 1.50
C ARG A 15 -18.54 4.34 2.53
N GLU A 16 -18.48 3.06 2.16
CA GLU A 16 -18.70 1.96 3.10
C GLU A 16 -17.74 2.00 4.30
N LEU A 17 -16.45 2.28 4.05
CA LEU A 17 -15.45 2.38 5.12
C LEU A 17 -15.69 3.60 6.02
N LEU A 18 -16.16 4.70 5.45
CA LEU A 18 -16.49 5.93 6.17
C LEU A 18 -17.73 5.71 7.03
N GLU A 19 -18.79 5.09 6.51
CA GLU A 19 -19.99 4.69 7.26
C GLU A 19 -19.67 3.72 8.40
N ALA A 20 -18.82 2.73 8.15
CA ALA A 20 -18.35 1.80 9.17
C ALA A 20 -17.58 2.53 10.29
N THR A 21 -16.79 3.57 9.93
CA THR A 21 -16.09 4.41 10.89
C THR A 21 -17.07 5.27 11.69
N CYS A 22 -18.02 5.94 11.04
CA CYS A 22 -19.07 6.72 11.70
C CYS A 22 -19.89 5.87 12.68
N THR A 23 -20.19 4.62 12.33
CA THR A 23 -20.90 3.68 13.22
C THR A 23 -20.11 3.42 14.50
N GLN A 24 -18.80 3.23 14.41
CA GLN A 24 -17.93 3.09 15.59
C GLN A 24 -17.86 4.38 16.42
N LEU A 25 -17.80 5.54 15.79
CA LEU A 25 -17.76 6.83 16.49
C LEU A 25 -19.09 7.14 17.18
N LYS A 26 -20.23 6.82 16.59
CA LYS A 26 -21.56 6.93 17.24
C LYS A 26 -21.63 6.09 18.52
N GLN A 27 -20.99 4.92 18.56
CA GLN A 27 -20.91 4.12 19.79
C GLN A 27 -20.13 4.85 20.88
N VAL A 28 -19.03 5.52 20.53
CA VAL A 28 -18.25 6.34 21.48
C VAL A 28 -19.08 7.53 21.94
N GLN A 29 -19.78 8.21 21.03
CA GLN A 29 -20.68 9.32 21.35
C GLN A 29 -21.77 8.91 22.33
N GLN A 30 -22.38 7.72 22.15
CA GLN A 30 -23.36 7.19 23.10
C GLN A 30 -22.75 6.88 24.48
N MET A 31 -21.50 6.39 24.53
CA MET A 31 -20.82 6.15 25.81
C MET A 31 -20.55 7.45 26.57
N VAL A 32 -20.22 8.53 25.85
CA VAL A 32 -20.05 9.87 26.43
C VAL A 32 -21.39 10.44 26.89
N ALA A 33 -22.43 10.36 26.05
CA ALA A 33 -23.79 10.82 26.37
C ALA A 33 -24.38 10.10 27.60
N ASN A 34 -24.09 8.81 27.76
CA ASN A 34 -24.52 8.03 28.92
C ASN A 34 -23.59 8.18 30.14
N ALA A 35 -22.68 9.15 30.14
CA ALA A 35 -21.72 9.44 31.21
C ALA A 35 -20.78 8.26 31.57
N ARG A 36 -20.64 7.25 30.71
CA ARG A 36 -19.74 6.10 30.90
C ARG A 36 -18.29 6.44 30.55
N LEU A 37 -18.08 7.50 29.77
CA LEU A 37 -16.77 7.95 29.32
C LEU A 37 -16.71 9.49 29.42
N LYS A 38 -15.93 9.99 30.38
CA LYS A 38 -15.91 11.42 30.78
C LYS A 38 -14.57 12.10 30.53
N ASP A 39 -13.52 11.34 30.72
CA ASP A 39 -12.14 11.80 30.62
C ASP A 39 -11.73 11.98 29.15
N CYS A 40 -11.22 13.16 28.81
CA CYS A 40 -10.83 13.54 27.45
C CYS A 40 -9.81 12.57 26.84
N ASP A 41 -8.82 12.11 27.60
CA ASP A 41 -7.80 11.19 27.11
C ASP A 41 -8.40 9.82 26.81
N LYS A 42 -9.28 9.33 27.69
CA LYS A 42 -9.98 8.05 27.49
C LYS A 42 -10.93 8.09 26.29
N ILE A 43 -11.59 9.23 26.04
CA ILE A 43 -12.38 9.47 24.82
C ILE A 43 -11.46 9.40 23.61
N GLY A 44 -10.36 10.16 23.61
CA GLY A 44 -9.38 10.20 22.52
C GLY A 44 -8.82 8.82 22.16
N VAL A 45 -8.42 8.02 23.15
CA VAL A 45 -7.93 6.65 22.94
C VAL A 45 -8.99 5.75 22.28
N ARG A 46 -10.26 5.87 22.69
CA ARG A 46 -11.34 5.04 22.12
C ARG A 46 -11.69 5.48 20.69
N VAL A 47 -11.77 6.79 20.45
CA VAL A 47 -11.97 7.37 19.11
C VAL A 47 -10.83 6.93 18.18
N GLY A 48 -9.57 7.04 18.63
CA GLY A 48 -8.40 6.61 17.88
C GLY A 48 -8.42 5.14 17.48
N ARG A 49 -8.91 4.26 18.36
CA ARG A 49 -9.08 2.83 18.05
C ARG A 49 -10.10 2.59 16.93
N GLY A 50 -11.24 3.29 16.97
CA GLY A 50 -12.28 3.20 15.93
C GLY A 50 -11.77 3.69 14.58
N ILE A 51 -11.08 4.82 14.56
CA ILE A 51 -10.57 5.45 13.33
C ILE A 51 -9.41 4.65 12.73
N ASN A 52 -8.47 4.14 13.53
CA ASN A 52 -7.31 3.38 13.02
C ASN A 52 -7.71 2.07 12.35
N LYS A 53 -8.87 1.50 12.67
CA LYS A 53 -9.36 0.26 12.07
C LYS A 53 -9.60 0.41 10.56
N TYR A 54 -10.19 1.53 10.14
CA TYR A 54 -10.57 1.77 8.73
C TYR A 54 -9.73 2.86 8.05
N LYS A 55 -8.89 3.59 8.80
CA LYS A 55 -7.97 4.63 8.31
C LYS A 55 -8.66 5.82 7.62
N MET A 56 -9.89 6.15 8.05
CA MET A 56 -10.71 7.24 7.48
C MET A 56 -10.56 8.59 8.22
N ALA A 57 -9.51 8.74 9.06
CA ALA A 57 -9.29 9.92 9.89
C ALA A 57 -9.32 11.25 9.11
N LYS A 58 -8.77 11.23 7.90
CA LYS A 58 -8.62 12.40 7.02
C LYS A 58 -9.93 13.04 6.57
N HIS A 59 -11.06 12.32 6.66
CA HIS A 59 -12.38 12.79 6.25
C HIS A 59 -13.27 13.22 7.42
N LEU A 60 -12.74 13.20 8.65
CA LEU A 60 -13.52 13.41 9.85
C LEU A 60 -12.95 14.60 10.61
N VAL A 61 -13.83 15.51 11.00
CA VAL A 61 -13.53 16.54 11.98
C VAL A 61 -14.04 16.03 13.32
N LEU A 62 -13.15 16.00 14.31
CA LEU A 62 -13.42 15.49 15.64
C LEU A 62 -13.35 16.64 16.63
N ASP A 63 -14.37 16.75 17.46
CA ASP A 63 -14.40 17.63 18.61
C ASP A 63 -14.43 16.75 19.87
N ILE A 64 -13.34 16.78 20.63
CA ILE A 64 -13.13 15.94 21.81
C ILE A 64 -12.81 16.88 22.97
N ALA A 65 -13.67 16.86 23.99
CA ALA A 65 -13.44 17.57 25.24
C ALA A 65 -13.90 16.71 26.42
N THR A 66 -13.67 17.18 27.64
CA THR A 66 -14.16 16.51 28.86
C THR A 66 -15.69 16.41 28.81
N GLU A 67 -16.20 15.19 28.99
CA GLU A 67 -17.63 14.85 28.90
C GLU A 67 -18.31 15.21 27.56
N HIS A 68 -17.53 15.51 26.52
CA HIS A 68 -18.06 15.91 25.23
C HIS A 68 -17.33 15.21 24.07
N PHE A 69 -18.12 14.68 23.15
CA PHE A 69 -17.61 14.17 21.89
C PHE A 69 -18.60 14.44 20.77
N ALA A 70 -18.15 15.15 19.75
CA ALA A 70 -18.88 15.37 18.51
C ALA A 70 -17.96 15.09 17.31
N PHE A 71 -18.56 14.74 16.18
CA PHE A 71 -17.84 14.59 14.92
C PHE A 71 -18.75 14.89 13.75
N HIS A 72 -18.17 15.33 12.65
CA HIS A 72 -18.86 15.42 11.36
C HIS A 72 -17.91 15.01 10.23
N ILE A 73 -18.50 14.73 9.08
CA ILE A 73 -17.79 14.38 7.86
C ILE A 73 -17.40 15.69 7.17
N ASP A 74 -16.13 15.79 6.79
CA ASP A 74 -15.61 16.87 5.96
C ASP A 74 -15.89 16.53 4.49
N GLU A 75 -17.07 16.94 4.02
CA GLU A 75 -17.54 16.65 2.66
C GLU A 75 -16.63 17.24 1.58
N ASP A 76 -15.98 18.38 1.86
CA ASP A 76 -15.01 19.00 0.96
C ASP A 76 -13.79 18.09 0.76
N LYS A 77 -13.21 17.55 1.84
CA LYS A 77 -12.11 16.58 1.74
C LYS A 77 -12.52 15.26 1.09
N VAL A 78 -13.76 14.82 1.28
CA VAL A 78 -14.30 13.63 0.60
C VAL A 78 -14.40 13.90 -0.91
N ALA A 79 -14.89 15.07 -1.32
CA ALA A 79 -15.01 15.48 -2.71
C ALA A 79 -13.63 15.65 -3.38
N GLU A 80 -12.67 16.30 -2.70
CA GLU A 80 -11.30 16.44 -3.20
C GLU A 80 -10.64 15.08 -3.43
N GLU A 81 -10.78 14.15 -2.49
CA GLU A 81 -10.25 12.80 -2.65
C GLU A 81 -10.93 12.06 -3.80
N ALA A 82 -12.26 12.13 -3.89
CA ALA A 82 -13.01 11.52 -4.98
C ALA A 82 -12.60 12.07 -6.36
N ALA A 83 -12.21 13.35 -6.46
CA ALA A 83 -11.73 13.97 -7.69
C ALA A 83 -10.33 13.47 -8.13
N LEU A 84 -9.53 13.02 -7.17
CA LEU A 84 -8.20 12.45 -7.39
C LEU A 84 -8.23 10.92 -7.51
N ASP A 85 -9.30 10.29 -7.05
CA ASP A 85 -9.43 8.84 -7.02
C ASP A 85 -9.39 8.25 -8.45
N GLY A 86 -8.71 7.12 -8.59
CA GLY A 86 -8.48 6.48 -9.89
C GLY A 86 -7.37 7.08 -10.76
N ARG A 87 -6.58 8.04 -10.26
CA ARG A 87 -5.34 8.51 -10.92
C ARG A 87 -4.12 7.82 -10.33
N ASP A 88 -3.37 7.11 -11.18
CA ASP A 88 -2.07 6.52 -10.82
C ASP A 88 -0.93 7.47 -11.25
N VAL A 89 0.06 7.69 -10.38
CA VAL A 89 1.27 8.44 -10.72
C VAL A 89 2.46 7.48 -10.67
N ILE A 90 3.02 7.20 -11.85
CA ILE A 90 4.26 6.43 -11.97
C ILE A 90 5.43 7.41 -12.05
N ARG A 91 6.45 7.17 -11.24
CA ARG A 91 7.71 7.92 -11.28
C ARG A 91 8.81 6.96 -11.66
N THR A 92 9.51 7.26 -12.75
CA THR A 92 10.67 6.51 -13.21
C THR A 92 11.87 7.45 -13.32
N PRO A 93 13.10 6.98 -12.99
CA PRO A 93 14.32 7.73 -13.26
C PRO A 93 14.72 7.72 -14.75
N LEU A 94 14.03 6.92 -15.58
CA LEU A 94 14.32 6.81 -17.02
C LEU A 94 13.83 8.04 -17.79
N HIS A 95 14.63 8.44 -18.77
CA HIS A 95 14.32 9.55 -19.67
C HIS A 95 13.23 9.18 -20.68
N VAL A 96 12.46 10.17 -21.15
CA VAL A 96 11.32 9.95 -22.07
C VAL A 96 11.78 9.37 -23.42
N GLU A 97 13.00 9.69 -23.84
CA GLU A 97 13.65 9.14 -25.03
C GLU A 97 13.95 7.63 -24.90
N GLN A 98 14.04 7.11 -23.67
CA GLN A 98 14.31 5.69 -23.39
C GLN A 98 13.03 4.89 -23.21
N VAL A 99 12.04 5.45 -22.50
CA VAL A 99 10.76 4.79 -22.22
C VAL A 99 9.64 5.81 -22.28
N GLY A 100 8.75 5.66 -23.26
CA GLY A 100 7.55 6.47 -23.37
C GLY A 100 6.58 6.25 -22.20
N SER A 101 5.67 7.20 -21.98
CA SER A 101 4.71 7.15 -20.87
C SER A 101 3.85 5.89 -20.88
N ALA A 102 3.42 5.41 -22.06
CA ALA A 102 2.64 4.19 -22.20
C ALA A 102 3.43 2.93 -21.80
N ASP A 103 4.72 2.86 -22.17
CA ASP A 103 5.57 1.72 -21.84
C ASP A 103 5.98 1.73 -20.37
N ALA A 104 6.21 2.90 -19.78
CA ALA A 104 6.41 3.02 -18.34
C ALA A 104 5.20 2.48 -17.56
N VAL A 105 3.97 2.75 -18.03
CA VAL A 105 2.74 2.19 -17.45
C VAL A 105 2.65 0.69 -17.64
N ARG A 106 3.01 0.16 -18.82
CA ARG A 106 3.02 -1.28 -19.08
C ARG A 106 4.00 -2.01 -18.16
N HIS A 107 5.25 -1.53 -18.08
CA HIS A 107 6.27 -2.14 -17.24
C HIS A 107 5.93 -2.13 -15.75
N ASP A 108 5.35 -1.03 -15.24
CA ASP A 108 4.90 -0.97 -13.84
C ASP A 108 3.73 -1.94 -13.58
N LYS A 109 2.84 -2.11 -14.56
CA LYS A 109 1.65 -2.96 -14.46
C LYS A 109 1.88 -4.41 -14.84
N ASP A 110 3.08 -4.78 -15.27
CA ASP A 110 3.45 -6.14 -15.63
C ASP A 110 4.49 -6.73 -14.67
N PRO A 111 4.08 -7.08 -13.42
CA PRO A 111 4.94 -7.81 -12.50
C PRO A 111 5.00 -9.31 -12.81
N SER A 112 4.35 -9.78 -13.89
CA SER A 112 4.07 -11.19 -14.11
C SER A 112 5.33 -12.05 -14.13
N HIS A 113 6.42 -11.54 -14.74
CA HIS A 113 7.71 -12.21 -14.78
C HIS A 113 8.33 -12.36 -13.39
N VAL A 114 8.25 -11.32 -12.55
CA VAL A 114 8.80 -11.37 -11.18
C VAL A 114 7.97 -12.31 -10.32
N GLU A 115 6.64 -12.23 -10.38
CA GLU A 115 5.76 -13.10 -9.62
C GLU A 115 5.87 -14.56 -10.04
N SER A 116 6.03 -14.82 -11.34
CA SER A 116 6.27 -16.16 -11.89
C SER A 116 7.59 -16.73 -11.36
N ALA A 117 8.68 -15.97 -11.42
CA ALA A 117 9.96 -16.38 -10.85
C ALA A 117 9.85 -16.67 -9.35
N PHE A 118 9.21 -15.80 -8.57
CA PHE A 118 8.98 -16.04 -7.14
C PHE A 118 8.08 -17.25 -6.86
N ARG A 119 7.14 -17.55 -7.76
CA ARG A 119 6.31 -18.75 -7.64
C ARG A 119 7.16 -19.98 -7.86
N THR A 120 7.94 -20.05 -8.94
CA THR A 120 8.78 -21.21 -9.24
C THR A 120 9.87 -21.44 -8.19
N LEU A 121 10.48 -20.37 -7.68
CA LEU A 121 11.42 -20.46 -6.55
C LEU A 121 10.79 -21.09 -5.30
N LYS A 122 9.51 -20.80 -5.04
CA LYS A 122 8.75 -21.35 -3.89
C LYS A 122 8.13 -22.72 -4.18
N SER A 123 7.99 -23.09 -5.44
CA SER A 123 7.43 -24.36 -5.88
C SER A 123 8.34 -25.53 -5.50
N ALA A 124 7.82 -26.74 -5.69
CA ALA A 124 8.45 -27.98 -5.23
C ALA A 124 9.87 -28.20 -5.80
N ASP A 125 10.19 -27.58 -6.93
CA ASP A 125 11.42 -27.81 -7.69
C ASP A 125 12.65 -27.12 -7.09
N LEU A 126 12.49 -25.91 -6.54
CA LEU A 126 13.61 -25.11 -6.03
C LEU A 126 13.62 -24.93 -4.52
N GLN A 127 12.51 -25.20 -3.82
CA GLN A 127 12.45 -25.27 -2.35
C GLN A 127 13.18 -24.11 -1.65
N ILE A 128 12.98 -22.87 -2.11
CA ILE A 128 13.67 -21.68 -1.53
C ILE A 128 13.38 -21.47 -0.03
N ARG A 129 12.47 -22.23 0.56
CA ARG A 129 12.17 -22.27 1.99
C ARG A 129 12.82 -23.51 2.62
N PRO A 130 14.14 -23.48 2.86
CA PRO A 130 14.82 -24.62 3.46
C PRO A 130 14.26 -24.89 4.87
N ILE A 131 14.02 -26.16 5.19
CA ILE A 131 13.52 -26.60 6.50
C ILE A 131 14.69 -26.81 7.48
N ASP A 132 15.80 -27.40 7.02
CA ASP A 132 16.90 -27.88 7.88
C ASP A 132 18.15 -26.99 7.91
N HIS A 133 18.06 -25.75 7.41
CA HIS A 133 19.21 -24.83 7.37
C HIS A 133 19.24 -23.96 8.63
N HIS A 134 20.20 -24.22 9.51
CA HIS A 134 20.31 -23.56 10.82
C HIS A 134 21.44 -22.53 10.93
N THR A 135 22.31 -22.42 9.94
CA THR A 135 23.40 -21.43 9.91
C THR A 135 23.21 -20.42 8.78
N GLU A 136 23.60 -19.16 9.01
CA GLU A 136 23.44 -18.07 8.02
C GLU A 136 24.14 -18.40 6.68
N GLU A 137 25.35 -18.94 6.75
CA GLU A 137 26.14 -19.29 5.55
C GLU A 137 25.41 -20.32 4.69
N ARG A 138 24.84 -21.37 5.30
CA ARG A 138 24.08 -22.40 4.58
C ARG A 138 22.81 -21.82 3.97
N VAL A 139 22.07 -20.98 4.71
CA VAL A 139 20.89 -20.29 4.18
C VAL A 139 21.26 -19.44 2.96
N ARG A 140 22.36 -18.68 3.03
CA ARG A 140 22.83 -17.85 1.92
C ARG A 140 23.23 -18.68 0.70
N ALA A 141 23.97 -19.77 0.91
CA ALA A 141 24.36 -20.68 -0.16
C ALA A 141 23.14 -21.32 -0.84
N HIS A 142 22.14 -21.76 -0.05
CA HIS A 142 20.90 -22.32 -0.57
C HIS A 142 20.13 -21.31 -1.43
N LEU A 143 19.90 -20.10 -0.93
CA LEU A 143 19.24 -19.03 -1.68
C LEU A 143 19.96 -18.73 -3.01
N PHE A 144 21.30 -18.69 -2.97
CA PHE A 144 22.10 -18.46 -4.17
C PHE A 144 21.96 -19.59 -5.20
N LEU A 145 22.03 -20.84 -4.76
CA LEU A 145 21.83 -22.00 -5.63
C LEU A 145 20.42 -22.04 -6.23
N CYS A 146 19.39 -21.71 -5.45
CA CYS A 146 18.03 -21.58 -5.96
C CYS A 146 17.93 -20.50 -7.04
N MET A 147 18.56 -19.33 -6.84
CA MET A 147 18.57 -18.27 -7.87
C MET A 147 19.30 -18.70 -9.15
N LEU A 148 20.42 -19.41 -9.03
CA LEU A 148 21.16 -19.93 -10.20
C LEU A 148 20.35 -20.98 -10.98
N ALA A 149 19.74 -21.93 -10.27
CA ALA A 149 18.91 -22.94 -10.90
C ALA A 149 17.68 -22.32 -11.59
N ASP A 150 17.09 -21.27 -10.99
CA ASP A 150 16.00 -20.50 -11.59
C ASP A 150 16.43 -19.82 -12.90
N TYR A 151 17.61 -19.22 -12.89
CA TYR A 151 18.22 -18.59 -14.06
C TYR A 151 18.48 -19.59 -15.19
N VAL A 152 19.05 -20.76 -14.89
CA VAL A 152 19.29 -21.83 -15.88
C VAL A 152 17.97 -22.31 -16.46
N ARG A 153 16.97 -22.57 -15.63
CA ARG A 153 15.63 -22.98 -16.08
C ARG A 153 15.00 -21.93 -17.00
N TRP A 154 15.11 -20.65 -16.65
CA TRP A 154 14.60 -19.56 -17.50
C TRP A 154 15.28 -19.57 -18.87
N HIS A 155 16.62 -19.65 -18.92
CA HIS A 155 17.38 -19.72 -20.18
C HIS A 155 17.01 -20.93 -21.03
N MET A 156 16.84 -22.10 -20.42
CA MET A 156 16.39 -23.30 -21.14
C MET A 156 14.97 -23.14 -21.69
N SER A 157 14.08 -22.50 -20.93
CA SER A 157 12.70 -22.25 -21.37
C SER A 157 12.67 -21.27 -22.54
N GLU A 158 13.51 -20.23 -22.50
CA GLU A 158 13.63 -19.25 -23.59
C GLU A 158 14.25 -19.86 -24.85
N ALA A 159 15.28 -20.70 -24.71
CA ALA A 159 15.91 -21.39 -25.83
C ALA A 159 14.95 -22.37 -26.55
N TRP A 160 13.96 -22.91 -25.82
CA TRP A 160 12.95 -23.81 -26.35
C TRP A 160 11.56 -23.18 -26.49
N ARG A 161 11.47 -21.84 -26.45
CA ARG A 161 10.19 -21.11 -26.43
C ARG A 161 9.24 -21.51 -27.56
N ALA A 162 9.78 -21.66 -28.77
CA ALA A 162 9.04 -22.09 -29.96
C ALA A 162 8.53 -23.54 -29.89
N LEU A 163 9.23 -24.43 -29.18
CA LEU A 163 8.81 -25.81 -28.96
C LEU A 163 7.85 -25.96 -27.78
N LEU A 164 7.87 -25.00 -26.85
CA LEU A 164 6.99 -24.93 -25.69
C LEU A 164 5.69 -24.17 -25.98
N PHE A 165 5.46 -23.72 -27.22
CA PHE A 165 4.31 -22.91 -27.63
C PHE A 165 4.09 -21.65 -26.77
N ALA A 166 5.14 -21.16 -26.10
CA ALA A 166 5.04 -20.03 -25.18
C ALA A 166 4.75 -18.68 -25.88
N ASP A 167 4.79 -18.66 -27.22
CA ASP A 167 4.45 -17.52 -28.09
C ASP A 167 2.93 -17.34 -28.24
N GLU A 168 2.16 -18.44 -28.11
CA GLU A 168 0.72 -18.44 -28.35
C GLU A 168 -0.06 -17.83 -27.16
N ASP A 169 0.49 -17.89 -25.95
CA ASP A 169 -0.17 -17.45 -24.72
C ASP A 169 -0.01 -15.94 -24.40
N GLN A 170 0.98 -15.25 -24.98
CA GLN A 170 1.18 -13.81 -24.73
C GLN A 170 0.06 -12.93 -25.32
N HIS A 171 -0.66 -13.43 -26.34
CA HIS A 171 -1.73 -12.69 -27.01
C HIS A 171 -3.12 -12.87 -26.34
N ALA A 172 -3.25 -13.79 -25.37
CA ALA A 172 -4.53 -14.18 -24.78
C ALA A 172 -4.66 -13.81 -23.29
N TRP A 173 -4.02 -12.73 -22.84
CA TRP A 173 -4.31 -12.16 -21.52
C TRP A 173 -5.23 -10.94 -21.61
N PRO A 174 -6.50 -11.03 -21.19
CA PRO A 174 -7.30 -9.86 -20.90
C PRO A 174 -6.71 -9.20 -19.64
N SER A 175 -5.78 -8.28 -19.86
CA SER A 175 -5.19 -7.39 -18.85
C SER A 175 -6.27 -6.44 -18.30
N ALA A 176 -7.18 -6.92 -17.46
CA ALA A 176 -8.13 -6.02 -16.79
C ALA A 176 -8.72 -6.50 -15.46
N THR A 177 -8.89 -7.81 -15.20
CA THR A 177 -9.97 -8.18 -14.25
C THR A 177 -9.58 -8.98 -13.00
N ARG A 178 -8.34 -9.44 -12.80
CA ARG A 178 -8.07 -10.39 -11.68
C ARG A 178 -7.21 -9.86 -10.52
N TRP A 179 -6.44 -8.79 -10.69
CA TRP A 179 -5.35 -8.46 -9.75
C TRP A 179 -5.64 -7.35 -8.72
N HIS A 180 -6.88 -6.86 -8.62
CA HIS A 180 -7.27 -5.90 -7.58
C HIS A 180 -7.43 -6.53 -6.19
N ARG A 181 -6.41 -7.23 -5.67
CA ARG A 181 -6.33 -7.59 -4.25
C ARG A 181 -5.32 -6.70 -3.54
N ARG A 182 -5.81 -5.50 -3.21
CA ARG A 182 -5.42 -4.60 -2.09
C ARG A 182 -3.93 -4.57 -1.70
N ARG A 183 -3.19 -3.60 -2.21
CA ARG A 183 -2.20 -2.87 -1.39
C ARG A 183 -2.83 -1.55 -0.96
N ALA A 184 -2.88 -1.30 0.34
CA ALA A 184 -3.30 -0.01 0.87
C ALA A 184 -2.31 1.07 0.41
N PRO A 185 -2.76 2.28 0.05
CA PRO A 185 -1.85 3.35 -0.33
C PRO A 185 -0.94 3.68 0.87
N ARG A 186 0.38 3.57 0.66
CA ARG A 186 1.35 4.18 1.56
C ARG A 186 1.15 5.70 1.48
N ALA A 187 1.00 6.34 2.63
CA ALA A 187 0.88 7.80 2.71
C ALA A 187 2.01 8.48 1.93
N PRO A 188 1.74 9.57 1.18
CA PRO A 188 2.78 10.28 0.46
C PRO A 188 3.82 10.80 1.46
N SER A 189 5.09 10.47 1.24
CA SER A 189 6.17 11.15 1.93
C SER A 189 6.15 12.62 1.51
N ARG A 190 5.87 13.52 2.46
CA ARG A 190 6.06 14.96 2.24
C ARG A 190 7.52 15.19 1.86
N ARG A 191 7.78 15.77 0.69
CA ARG A 191 9.11 16.24 0.31
C ARG A 191 9.58 17.21 1.40
N ARG A 192 10.68 16.90 2.09
CA ARG A 192 11.43 17.92 2.85
C ARG A 192 11.98 18.91 1.82
N PRO A 193 11.82 20.23 2.01
CA PRO A 193 12.55 21.20 1.20
C PRO A 193 14.06 21.00 1.41
N ALA A 194 14.84 21.32 0.37
CA ALA A 194 16.29 21.16 0.36
C ALA A 194 16.91 21.86 1.58
N ARG A 195 17.81 21.15 2.24
CA ARG A 195 18.50 21.58 3.46
C ARG A 195 19.53 22.64 3.09
N SER A 196 19.22 23.93 3.29
CA SER A 196 20.21 25.01 3.20
C SER A 196 21.11 24.99 4.43
N ALA A 197 22.42 24.79 4.20
CA ALA A 197 23.63 24.96 5.05
C ALA A 197 23.59 24.57 6.55
N PRO A 198 24.69 24.01 7.11
CA PRO A 198 24.71 23.55 8.50
C PRO A 198 24.68 24.74 9.50
N MET A 199 23.65 24.77 10.34
CA MET A 199 23.54 25.68 11.49
C MET A 199 24.50 25.22 12.60
N ALA A 200 25.30 26.14 13.14
CA ALA A 200 26.24 25.91 14.24
C ALA A 200 25.55 25.39 15.52
N PRO A 201 26.25 24.60 16.37
CA PRO A 201 25.65 23.98 17.55
C PRO A 201 25.27 25.03 18.60
N ARG A 202 23.97 25.10 18.93
CA ARG A 202 23.47 25.87 20.08
C ARG A 202 23.69 25.06 21.36
N SER A 203 24.54 25.57 22.26
CA SER A 203 24.69 25.07 23.62
C SER A 203 23.40 25.31 24.41
N ILE A 204 22.81 24.25 24.96
CA ILE A 204 21.74 24.35 25.96
C ILE A 204 22.37 24.06 27.31
N ALA A 205 22.53 25.10 28.12
CA ALA A 205 22.90 24.98 29.53
C ALA A 205 21.68 24.48 30.31
N PHE A 206 21.86 23.40 31.08
CA PHE A 206 20.94 23.00 32.14
C PHE A 206 21.22 23.86 33.38
N ALA A 207 20.19 24.50 33.94
CA ALA A 207 20.24 25.06 35.29
C ALA A 207 19.39 24.17 36.22
N PRO A 208 19.88 23.81 37.42
CA PRO A 208 19.14 22.97 38.36
C PRO A 208 18.20 23.83 39.22
N TYR A 209 16.95 23.40 39.37
CA TYR A 209 16.41 22.70 40.55
C TYR A 209 14.92 22.40 40.29
#